data_AF-A0A6A6FA88-F1
#
_entry.id   AF-A0A6A6FA88-F1
#
_cell.length_a   1.000
_cell.length_b   1.000
_cell.length_c   1.000
_cell.angle_alpha   90.00
_cell.angle_beta   90.00
_cell.angle_gamma   90.00
#
_symmetry.space_group_name_H-M   'P 1'
#
loop_
_entity.id
_entity.type
_entity.pdbx_description
1 polymer ?
#
loop_
_entity_poly.entity_id
_entity_poly.type
_entity_poly.pdbx_seq_one_letter_code
_entity_poly.pdbx_strand_id
1 'polypeptide(L)'
;MAADGHLNDEVHFAQMISLLGPPPKPFLERSIQCRKYWDSEGPWIAATPIPNQTLESGEMRLTGKDRALLLALIRKILRWLPEERPTAQDLFEDEFIIQFMSQGELET
;
A
#
# COMPACT_ATOMS: atom_id res chain seq x y z
N MET A 1 17.56 -4.85 -4.73
CA MET A 1 17.39 -3.38 -4.61
C MET A 1 18.00 -2.78 -5.87
N ALA A 2 17.25 -1.96 -6.63
CA ALA A 2 17.85 -1.20 -7.73
C ALA A 2 18.88 -0.23 -7.13
N ALA A 3 20.12 -0.31 -7.60
CA ALA A 3 21.29 0.29 -6.95
C ALA A 3 21.55 1.75 -7.36
N ASP A 4 20.63 2.39 -8.08
CA ASP A 4 20.88 3.65 -8.79
C ASP A 4 19.86 4.77 -8.52
N GLY A 5 18.94 4.59 -7.56
CA GLY A 5 17.92 5.62 -7.25
C GLY A 5 16.96 5.90 -8.41
N HIS A 6 17.01 5.10 -9.48
CA HIS A 6 16.05 5.16 -10.57
C HIS A 6 14.79 4.41 -10.15
N LEU A 7 13.65 5.11 -10.18
CA LEU A 7 12.35 4.48 -9.93
C LEU A 7 12.10 3.46 -11.05
N ASN A 8 12.01 2.19 -10.67
CA ASN A 8 11.63 1.13 -11.59
C ASN A 8 10.15 0.84 -11.39
N ASP A 9 9.32 1.49 -12.20
CA ASP A 9 7.86 1.36 -12.17
C ASP A 9 7.41 -0.11 -12.27
N GLU A 10 8.09 -0.93 -13.07
CA GLU A 10 7.76 -2.36 -13.23
C GLU A 10 7.92 -3.11 -11.90
N VAL A 11 9.04 -2.89 -11.21
CA VAL A 11 9.32 -3.51 -9.90
C VAL A 11 8.35 -2.99 -8.85
N HIS A 12 8.07 -1.70 -8.83
CA HIS A 12 7.13 -1.11 -7.88
C HIS A 12 5.69 -1.60 -8.10
N PHE A 13 5.24 -1.72 -9.35
CA PHE A 13 3.93 -2.28 -9.63
C PHE A 13 3.82 -3.77 -9.27
N ALA A 14 4.86 -4.58 -9.54
CA ALA A 14 4.90 -5.96 -9.08
C ALA A 14 4.77 -6.05 -7.55
N GLN A 15 5.45 -5.17 -6.81
CA GLN A 15 5.32 -5.08 -5.35
C GLN A 15 3.91 -4.67 -4.93
N MET A 16 3.31 -3.66 -5.56
CA MET A 16 1.95 -3.21 -5.27
C MET A 16 0.91 -4.31 -5.54
N ILE A 17 1.01 -5.02 -6.66
CA ILE A 17 0.10 -6.12 -6.99
C ILE A 17 0.17 -7.20 -5.92
N SER A 18 1.36 -7.53 -5.44
CA SER A 18 1.53 -8.51 -4.38
C SER A 18 0.81 -8.11 -3.08
N LEU A 19 0.84 -6.82 -2.73
CA LEU A 19 0.25 -6.32 -1.48
C LEU A 19 -1.24 -5.97 -1.59
N LEU A 20 -1.70 -5.52 -2.76
CA LEU A 20 -3.04 -4.96 -2.98
C LEU A 20 -3.93 -5.82 -3.87
N GLY A 21 -3.37 -6.85 -4.49
CA GLY A 21 -4.01 -7.56 -5.59
C GLY A 21 -3.94 -6.77 -6.91
N PRO A 22 -4.53 -7.31 -8.00
CA PRO A 22 -4.51 -6.65 -9.29
C PRO A 22 -5.19 -5.27 -9.25
N PRO A 23 -4.71 -4.28 -10.01
CA PRO A 23 -5.36 -2.99 -10.08
C PRO A 23 -6.76 -3.09 -10.69
N PRO A 24 -7.72 -2.26 -10.26
CA PRO A 24 -9.04 -2.20 -10.86
C PRO A 24 -8.97 -1.54 -12.25
N LYS A 25 -9.92 -1.87 -13.14
CA LYS A 25 -9.98 -1.34 -14.51
C LYS A 25 -9.92 0.21 -14.60
N PRO A 26 -10.63 0.99 -13.75
CA PRO A 26 -10.51 2.44 -13.77
C PRO A 26 -9.10 2.98 -13.48
N PHE A 27 -8.23 2.20 -12.83
CA PHE A 27 -6.82 2.58 -12.66
C PHE A 27 -6.06 2.41 -13.98
N LEU A 28 -6.21 1.25 -14.64
CA LEU A 28 -5.55 0.92 -15.90
C LEU A 28 -5.92 1.88 -17.04
N GLU A 29 -7.15 2.39 -17.03
CA GLU A 29 -7.66 3.30 -18.06
C GLU A 29 -7.16 4.75 -17.90
N ARG A 30 -6.63 5.13 -16.71
CA ARG A 30 -6.15 6.51 -16.45
C ARG A 30 -4.89 6.87 -17.21
N SER A 31 -4.09 5.89 -17.65
CA SER A 31 -2.83 6.16 -18.33
C SER A 31 -2.51 5.11 -19.38
N ILE A 32 -2.17 5.59 -20.59
CA ILE A 32 -1.65 4.74 -21.66
C ILE A 32 -0.35 4.02 -21.28
N GLN A 33 0.39 4.54 -20.29
CA GLN A 33 1.64 3.93 -19.81
C GLN A 33 1.39 2.58 -19.11
N CYS A 34 0.18 2.33 -18.58
CA CYS A 34 -0.17 1.05 -17.99
C CYS A 34 -0.05 -0.11 -19.00
N ARG A 35 -0.22 0.17 -20.30
CA ARG A 35 -0.09 -0.85 -21.37
C ARG A 35 1.33 -1.43 -21.51
N LYS A 36 2.32 -0.84 -20.83
CA LYS A 36 3.68 -1.41 -20.72
C LYS A 36 3.73 -2.62 -19.80
N TYR A 37 2.82 -2.71 -18.82
CA TYR A 37 2.89 -3.67 -17.72
C TYR A 37 1.65 -4.56 -17.61
N TRP A 38 0.51 -4.11 -18.12
CA TRP A 38 -0.73 -4.88 -18.20
C TRP A 38 -1.24 -4.93 -19.64
N ASP A 39 -1.90 -6.03 -20.00
CA ASP A 39 -2.63 -6.11 -21.28
C ASP A 39 -3.94 -5.29 -21.23
N SER A 40 -4.74 -5.35 -22.29
CA SER A 40 -6.04 -4.66 -22.37
C SER A 40 -7.13 -5.21 -21.45
N GLU A 41 -7.00 -6.47 -21.02
CA GLU A 41 -7.99 -7.19 -20.21
C GLU A 41 -7.63 -7.17 -18.71
N GLY A 42 -6.42 -6.73 -18.35
CA GLY A 42 -5.97 -6.55 -16.98
C GLY A 42 -4.87 -7.51 -16.46
N PRO A 43 -4.56 -8.66 -17.10
CA PRO A 43 -3.40 -9.46 -16.72
C PRO A 43 -2.06 -8.70 -16.77
N TRP A 44 -1.18 -9.02 -15.82
CA TRP A 44 0.20 -8.56 -15.76
C TRP A 44 1.04 -9.23 -16.86
N ILE A 45 1.71 -8.44 -17.69
CA ILE A 45 2.52 -8.91 -18.84
C ILE A 45 4.00 -8.56 -18.74
N ALA A 46 4.40 -7.84 -17.69
CA ALA A 46 5.80 -7.47 -17.51
C ALA A 46 6.66 -8.69 -17.09
N ALA A 47 7.95 -8.65 -17.40
CA ALA A 47 8.87 -9.77 -17.14
C ALA A 47 9.17 -9.94 -15.65
N THR A 48 9.06 -8.87 -14.86
CA THR A 48 9.28 -8.91 -13.41
C THR A 48 8.24 -9.80 -12.74
N PRO A 49 8.67 -10.82 -11.97
CA PRO A 49 7.75 -11.67 -11.24
C PRO A 49 7.09 -10.89 -10.10
N ILE A 50 5.81 -11.15 -9.86
CA ILE A 50 5.10 -10.65 -8.69
C ILE A 50 5.65 -11.41 -7.47
N PRO A 51 6.26 -10.74 -6.47
CA PRO A 51 6.76 -11.41 -5.29
C PRO A 51 5.61 -12.01 -4.48
N ASN A 52 5.89 -13.04 -3.67
CA ASN A 52 4.94 -13.54 -2.68
C ASN A 52 5.21 -12.87 -1.33
N GLN A 53 4.46 -11.80 -1.01
CA GLN A 53 4.62 -11.05 0.23
C GLN A 53 3.26 -10.59 0.77
N THR A 54 3.25 -10.22 2.04
CA THR A 54 2.08 -9.70 2.75
C THR A 54 2.50 -8.50 3.59
N LEU A 55 1.53 -7.65 3.94
CA LEU A 55 1.78 -6.56 4.90
C LEU A 55 2.27 -7.12 6.25
N GLU A 56 1.73 -8.28 6.65
CA GLU A 56 2.15 -9.02 7.84
C GLU A 56 3.64 -9.34 7.82
N SER A 57 4.15 -9.86 6.70
CA SER A 57 5.58 -10.18 6.59
C SER A 57 6.48 -8.95 6.59
N GLY A 58 5.94 -7.77 6.22
CA GLY A 58 6.67 -6.51 6.22
C GLY A 58 6.80 -5.87 7.61
N GLU A 59 5.76 -5.96 8.45
CA GLU A 59 5.79 -5.43 9.82
C GLU A 59 6.20 -6.52 10.81
N MET A 60 7.49 -6.52 11.17
CA MET A 60 8.10 -7.46 12.11
C MET A 60 8.52 -6.83 13.44
N ARG A 61 8.39 -5.51 13.61
CA ARG A 61 8.86 -4.77 14.80
C ARG A 61 7.79 -4.71 15.88
N LEU A 62 6.55 -4.41 15.50
CA LEU A 62 5.42 -4.39 16.42
C LEU A 62 4.89 -5.80 16.68
N THR A 63 4.19 -5.99 17.80
CA THR A 63 3.51 -7.25 18.12
C THR A 63 2.12 -6.97 18.70
N GLY A 64 1.29 -8.01 18.85
CA GLY A 64 -0.01 -7.89 19.51
C GLY A 64 -0.95 -6.85 18.88
N LYS A 65 -1.58 -6.03 19.74
CA LYS A 65 -2.59 -5.04 19.35
C LYS A 65 -2.00 -3.96 18.42
N ASP A 66 -0.83 -3.42 18.73
CA ASP A 66 -0.23 -2.33 17.95
C ASP A 66 0.05 -2.75 16.51
N ARG A 67 0.55 -3.98 16.32
CA ARG A 67 0.76 -4.53 14.97
C ARG A 67 -0.56 -4.67 14.22
N ALA A 68 -1.61 -5.18 14.88
CA ALA A 68 -2.92 -5.33 14.24
C ALA A 68 -3.50 -3.98 13.80
N LEU A 69 -3.38 -2.96 14.66
CA LEU A 69 -3.86 -1.60 14.37
C LEU A 69 -3.06 -0.93 13.24
N LEU A 70 -1.72 -1.05 13.23
CA LEU A 70 -0.90 -0.51 12.13
C LEU A 70 -1.27 -1.15 10.80
N LEU A 71 -1.41 -2.47 10.77
CA LEU A 71 -1.81 -3.20 9.55
C LEU A 71 -3.21 -2.79 9.09
N ALA A 72 -4.13 -2.52 10.02
CA ALA A 72 -5.46 -2.00 9.68
C ALA A 72 -5.38 -0.59 9.06
N LEU A 73 -4.59 0.31 9.64
CA LEU A 73 -4.36 1.66 9.11
C LEU A 73 -3.73 1.62 7.70
N ILE A 74 -2.67 0.84 7.51
CA ILE A 74 -1.97 0.73 6.22
C ILE A 74 -2.92 0.23 5.12
N ARG A 75 -3.82 -0.72 5.42
CA ARG A 75 -4.84 -1.20 4.47
C ARG A 75 -5.87 -0.13 4.08
N LYS A 76 -6.12 0.86 4.94
CA LYS A 76 -6.96 2.01 4.57
C LYS A 76 -6.23 2.94 3.61
N ILE A 77 -4.94 3.18 3.86
CA ILE A 77 -4.10 4.12 3.09
C ILE A 77 -3.72 3.57 1.72
N LEU A 78 -3.32 2.30 1.64
CA LEU A 78 -2.84 1.70 0.39
C LEU A 78 -4.01 1.26 -0.48
N ARG A 79 -4.37 2.12 -1.44
CA ARG A 79 -5.41 1.87 -2.45
C ARG A 79 -4.87 2.20 -3.84
N TRP A 80 -5.33 1.44 -4.83
CA TRP A 80 -5.03 1.73 -6.24
C TRP A 80 -5.66 3.05 -6.69
N LEU A 81 -6.93 3.26 -6.33
CA LEU A 81 -7.64 4.48 -6.67
C LEU A 81 -7.45 5.50 -5.54
N PRO A 82 -6.95 6.71 -5.86
CA PRO A 82 -6.72 7.72 -4.84
C PRO A 82 -8.00 8.17 -4.14
N GLU A 83 -9.16 8.05 -4.79
CA GLU A 83 -10.48 8.42 -4.25
C GLU A 83 -11.01 7.43 -3.21
N GLU A 84 -10.45 6.21 -3.14
CA GLU A 84 -10.77 5.22 -2.10
C GLU A 84 -9.95 5.45 -0.81
N ARG A 85 -8.97 6.36 -0.84
CA ARG A 85 -8.14 6.67 0.32
C ARG A 85 -8.87 7.61 1.27
N PRO A 86 -8.85 7.37 2.58
CA PRO A 86 -9.34 8.35 3.56
C PRO A 86 -8.54 9.65 3.49
N THR A 87 -9.16 10.74 3.93
CA THR A 87 -8.47 12.02 4.05
C THR A 87 -7.45 11.98 5.18
N ALA A 88 -6.51 12.92 5.20
CA ALA A 88 -5.56 13.05 6.31
C ALA A 88 -6.28 13.28 7.65
N GLN A 89 -7.42 13.97 7.64
CA GLN A 89 -8.26 14.16 8.82
C GLN A 89 -8.85 12.84 9.32
N ASP A 90 -9.44 12.03 8.44
CA ASP A 90 -9.99 10.73 8.81
C ASP A 90 -8.90 9.79 9.39
N LEU A 91 -7.68 9.86 8.84
CA LEU A 91 -6.54 9.06 9.32
C LEU A 91 -6.02 9.53 10.68
N PHE A 92 -6.16 10.82 11.00
CA PHE A 92 -5.75 11.35 12.30
C PHE A 92 -6.61 10.79 13.45
N GLU A 93 -7.87 10.46 13.14
CA GLU A 93 -8.83 9.86 14.07
C GLU A 93 -8.74 8.31 14.12
N ASP A 94 -7.81 7.70 13.37
CA ASP A 94 -7.66 6.24 13.37
C ASP A 94 -7.17 5.70 14.74
N GLU A 95 -7.70 4.54 15.14
CA GLU A 95 -7.35 3.90 16.42
C GLU A 95 -5.82 3.74 16.60
N PHE A 96 -5.08 3.43 15.52
CA PHE A 96 -3.64 3.32 15.59
C PHE A 96 -2.95 4.63 15.97
N ILE A 97 -3.48 5.78 15.54
CA ILE A 97 -2.89 7.11 15.78
C ILE A 97 -3.32 7.64 17.15
N ILE A 98 -4.62 7.56 17.47
CA ILE A 98 -5.16 8.13 18.72
C ILE A 98 -4.69 7.40 19.98
N GLN A 99 -4.39 6.09 19.90
CA GLN A 99 -3.91 5.33 21.07
C GLN A 99 -2.58 5.88 21.64
N PHE A 100 -1.77 6.53 20.81
CA PHE A 100 -0.52 7.19 21.25
C PHE A 100 -0.77 8.62 21.71
N MET A 101 -1.83 9.27 21.22
CA MET A 101 -2.19 10.63 21.65
C MET A 101 -2.76 10.64 23.07
N SER A 102 -3.50 9.60 23.47
CA SER A 102 -4.01 9.47 24.84
C SER A 102 -2.93 9.20 25.90
N GLN A 103 -1.68 8.89 25.50
CA GLN A 103 -0.57 8.70 26.44
C GLN A 103 0.16 10.01 26.79
N GLY A 104 0.01 11.07 25.98
CA GLY A 104 0.64 12.37 26.24
C GLY A 104 -0.09 13.26 27.25
N GLU A 105 -1.35 12.96 27.58
CA GLU A 105 -2.16 13.75 28.53
C GLU A 105 -2.03 13.30 30.00
N LEU A 106 -1.27 12.23 30.28
CA LEU A 106 -1.05 11.72 31.65
C LEU A 106 0.33 12.07 32.23
N GLU A 107 1.13 12.88 31.52
CA GLU A 107 2.49 13.29 31.94
C GLU A 107 2.67 14.81 32.12
N THR A 108 1.60 15.54 32.52
CA THR A 108 1.70 16.96 32.95
C THR A 108 1.03 17.21 34.29
#